data_AF-A0A8T4URN1-F1
#
_entry.id   AF-A0A8T4URN1-F1
#
_cell.length_a   1.000
_cell.length_b   1.000
_cell.length_c   1.000
_cell.angle_alpha   90.00
_cell.angle_beta   90.00
_cell.angle_gamma   90.00
#
_symmetry.space_group_name_H-M   'P 1'
#
loop_
_entity.id
_entity.type
_entity.pdbx_description
1 polymer ?
#
loop_
_entity_poly.entity_id
_entity_poly.type
_entity_poly.pdbx_seq_one_letter_code
_entity_poly.pdbx_strand_id
1 'polypeptide(L)'
;MKRGQASTFNWIYIAVVGAIILLIFIGFAVKQGAFSDRLLNLKVRDNIDNVISSYRAPYLERTFTLPKDFQINYAKNSLSIDTGEKKVIYNKIIASPSKFKGKAISKNEYEFYVWTYPILLPYQIDNLIILGSSNYGYKMRYDNEEIKNFISPDIPSFVNLNSKEKEIYFTQAEECLTTQNSNLMDIAYTIDNEEIYGYVCNNKEKLPFVGKGMLYSAVFSDDFSSIFNQIVKRIQLVSQLHLEEIKIYSKSCTQYSELTLLIGKIKSFNKNSNPEEILATSRQIEKLNNKMTGRCPSVY
;
A
#
# COMPACT_ATOMS: atom_id res chain seq x y z
N MET A 1 69.98 -23.58 36.25
CA MET A 1 68.60 -23.02 36.41
C MET A 1 68.09 -22.15 35.25
N LYS A 2 68.90 -21.68 34.28
CA LYS A 2 68.41 -20.75 33.22
C LYS A 2 67.53 -21.37 32.11
N ARG A 3 67.50 -22.69 31.92
CA ARG A 3 66.73 -23.33 30.83
C ARG A 3 65.22 -23.50 31.13
N GLY A 4 64.80 -23.55 32.40
CA GLY A 4 63.40 -23.73 32.78
C GLY A 4 62.53 -22.48 32.59
N GLN A 5 63.10 -21.29 32.82
CA GLN A 5 62.40 -20.00 32.64
C GLN A 5 62.13 -19.67 31.17
N ALA A 6 63.02 -20.06 30.25
CA ALA A 6 62.81 -19.84 28.82
C ALA A 6 61.65 -20.69 28.26
N SER A 7 61.49 -21.92 28.75
CA SER A 7 60.41 -22.82 28.29
C SER A 7 59.03 -22.34 28.72
N THR A 8 58.90 -21.85 29.97
CA THR A 8 57.65 -21.29 30.49
C THR A 8 57.24 -20.01 29.77
N PHE A 9 58.20 -19.15 29.43
CA PHE A 9 57.92 -17.93 28.68
C PHE A 9 57.36 -18.20 27.27
N ASN A 10 57.88 -19.23 26.56
CA ASN A 10 57.38 -19.62 25.25
C ASN A 10 55.91 -20.07 25.29
N TRP A 11 55.50 -20.81 26.32
CA TRP A 11 54.11 -21.24 26.47
C TRP A 11 53.16 -20.07 26.71
N ILE A 12 53.56 -19.11 27.54
CA ILE A 12 52.78 -17.88 27.76
C ILE A 12 52.65 -17.10 26.45
N TYR A 13 53.75 -16.94 25.72
CA TYR A 13 53.74 -16.25 24.42
C TYR A 13 52.80 -16.93 23.43
N ILE A 14 52.86 -18.26 23.29
CA ILE A 14 51.97 -19.03 22.42
C ILE A 14 50.49 -18.84 22.83
N ALA A 15 50.20 -18.88 24.13
CA ALA A 15 48.85 -18.67 24.63
C ALA A 15 48.32 -17.26 24.31
N VAL A 16 49.17 -16.23 24.48
CA VAL A 16 48.81 -14.84 24.17
C VAL A 16 48.56 -14.65 22.67
N VAL A 17 49.45 -15.17 21.82
CA VAL A 17 49.27 -15.09 20.35
C VAL A 17 48.01 -15.85 19.92
N GLY A 18 47.77 -17.04 20.47
CA GLY A 18 46.56 -17.81 20.23
C GLY A 18 45.29 -17.06 20.62
N ALA A 19 45.29 -16.39 21.78
CA ALA A 19 44.17 -15.57 22.23
C ALA A 19 43.92 -14.37 21.31
N ILE A 20 44.97 -13.69 20.85
CA ILE A 20 44.86 -12.57 19.91
C ILE A 20 44.24 -13.04 18.59
N ILE A 21 44.74 -14.15 18.04
CA ILE A 21 44.21 -14.74 16.80
C ILE A 21 42.73 -15.14 16.98
N LEU A 22 42.39 -15.78 18.10
CA LEU A 22 41.01 -16.16 18.41
C LEU A 22 40.07 -14.94 18.46
N LEU A 23 40.50 -13.86 19.11
CA LEU A 23 39.73 -12.60 19.16
C LEU A 23 39.51 -12.00 17.77
N ILE A 24 40.52 -12.06 16.89
CA ILE A 24 40.39 -11.62 15.50
C ILE A 24 39.34 -12.46 14.76
N PHE A 25 39.36 -13.79 14.90
CA PHE A 25 38.38 -14.67 14.25
C PHE A 25 36.95 -14.45 14.77
N ILE A 26 36.78 -14.23 16.08
CA ILE A 26 35.48 -13.89 16.66
C ILE A 26 34.98 -12.56 16.07
N GLY A 27 35.84 -11.54 16.03
CA GLY A 27 35.50 -10.24 15.44
C GLY A 27 35.14 -10.34 13.95
N PHE A 28 35.87 -11.17 13.19
CA PHE A 28 35.57 -11.44 11.79
C PHE A 28 34.24 -12.17 11.62
N ALA A 29 33.95 -13.21 12.41
CA ALA A 29 32.70 -13.96 12.34
C ALA A 29 31.49 -13.09 12.63
N VAL A 30 31.56 -12.22 13.65
CA VAL A 30 30.48 -11.27 13.97
C VAL A 30 30.27 -10.27 12.83
N LYS A 31 31.35 -9.70 12.27
CA LYS A 31 31.27 -8.77 11.13
C LYS A 31 30.72 -9.43 9.87
N GLN A 32 31.14 -10.66 9.58
CA GLN A 32 30.65 -11.43 8.44
C GLN A 32 29.16 -11.73 8.56
N GLY A 33 28.68 -12.07 9.77
CA GLY A 33 27.26 -12.25 10.07
C GLY A 33 26.46 -10.98 9.78
N ALA A 34 26.89 -9.84 10.32
CA ALA A 34 26.22 -8.55 10.09
C ALA A 34 26.22 -8.14 8.60
N PHE A 35 27.31 -8.40 7.87
CA PHE A 35 27.39 -8.13 6.43
C PHE A 35 26.46 -9.04 5.63
N SER A 36 26.37 -10.32 6.00
CA SER A 36 25.44 -11.27 5.36
C SER A 36 23.99 -10.87 5.58
N ASP A 37 23.61 -10.47 6.80
CA ASP A 37 22.26 -9.97 7.10
C ASP A 37 21.94 -8.71 6.28
N ARG A 38 22.91 -7.79 6.14
CA ARG A 38 22.74 -6.58 5.31
C ARG A 38 22.54 -6.91 3.84
N LEU A 39 23.35 -7.81 3.28
CA LEU A 39 23.18 -8.27 1.89
C LEU A 39 21.83 -8.94 1.67
N LEU A 40 21.36 -9.72 2.65
CA LEU A 40 20.05 -10.36 2.60
C LEU A 40 18.94 -9.30 2.55
N ASN A 41 19.00 -8.29 3.42
CA ASN A 41 18.02 -7.20 3.45
C ASN A 41 17.99 -6.42 2.14
N LEU A 42 19.15 -6.15 1.54
CA LEU A 42 19.24 -5.51 0.23
C LEU A 42 18.58 -6.35 -0.86
N LYS A 43 18.86 -7.66 -0.91
CA LYS A 43 18.23 -8.57 -1.88
C LYS A 43 16.72 -8.65 -1.70
N VAL A 44 16.25 -8.76 -0.46
CA VAL A 44 14.83 -8.77 -0.13
C VAL A 44 14.16 -7.47 -0.58
N ARG A 45 14.78 -6.33 -0.26
CA ARG A 45 14.29 -5.01 -0.65
C ARG A 45 14.22 -4.86 -2.18
N ASP A 46 15.24 -5.32 -2.89
CA ASP A 46 15.29 -5.24 -4.35
C ASP A 46 14.26 -6.21 -4.97
N ASN A 47 14.02 -7.37 -4.36
CA ASN A 47 12.93 -8.26 -4.76
C ASN A 47 11.56 -7.60 -4.56
N ILE A 48 11.30 -6.98 -3.39
CA ILE A 48 10.05 -6.26 -3.13
C ILE A 48 9.89 -5.11 -4.13
N ASP A 49 10.96 -4.38 -4.46
CA ASP A 49 10.91 -3.30 -5.44
C ASP A 49 10.69 -3.79 -6.86
N ASN A 50 11.33 -4.88 -7.28
CA ASN A 50 11.11 -5.52 -8.57
C ASN A 50 9.68 -6.04 -8.69
N VAL A 51 9.17 -6.63 -7.60
CA VAL A 51 7.78 -7.01 -7.44
C VAL A 51 6.96 -5.73 -7.65
N ILE A 52 6.98 -4.74 -6.76
CA ILE A 52 6.18 -3.50 -6.83
C ILE A 52 6.26 -2.76 -8.18
N SER A 53 7.46 -2.63 -8.76
CA SER A 53 7.68 -1.90 -10.02
C SER A 53 7.12 -2.65 -11.24
N SER A 54 7.07 -3.98 -11.20
CA SER A 54 6.47 -4.81 -12.26
C SER A 54 4.94 -4.72 -12.31
N TYR A 55 4.29 -4.24 -11.24
CA TYR A 55 2.83 -4.09 -11.22
C TYR A 55 2.39 -2.81 -11.92
N ARG A 56 2.24 -2.93 -13.24
CA ARG A 56 1.42 -2.01 -14.05
C ARG A 56 0.03 -2.56 -14.36
N ALA A 57 -0.15 -3.87 -14.18
CA ALA A 57 -1.44 -4.51 -14.40
C ALA A 57 -2.44 -4.08 -13.30
N PRO A 58 -3.71 -3.83 -13.67
CA PRO A 58 -4.73 -3.37 -12.73
C PRO A 58 -5.15 -4.46 -11.73
N TYR A 59 -5.18 -5.73 -12.16
CA TYR A 59 -5.59 -6.86 -11.32
C TYR A 59 -4.50 -7.92 -11.35
N LEU A 60 -3.74 -7.99 -10.27
CA LEU A 60 -2.72 -9.02 -10.10
C LEU A 60 -2.59 -9.39 -8.63
N GLU A 61 -2.52 -10.69 -8.38
CA GLU A 61 -2.42 -11.31 -7.07
C GLU A 61 -1.21 -12.24 -7.07
N ARG A 62 -0.25 -12.00 -6.17
CA ARG A 62 0.93 -12.86 -6.02
C ARG A 62 1.37 -12.96 -4.57
N THR A 63 1.83 -14.15 -4.20
CA THR A 63 2.62 -14.34 -2.99
C THR A 63 4.12 -14.35 -3.34
N PHE A 64 4.95 -13.99 -2.36
CA PHE A 64 6.40 -14.11 -2.45
C PHE A 64 6.96 -14.55 -1.11
N THR A 65 8.09 -15.25 -1.14
CA THR A 65 8.72 -15.81 0.06
C THR A 65 10.01 -15.09 0.37
N LEU A 66 10.27 -14.88 1.66
CA LEU A 66 11.53 -14.33 2.16
C LEU A 66 12.25 -15.34 3.05
N PRO A 67 13.59 -15.39 3.02
CA PRO A 67 14.39 -16.44 3.66
C PRO A 67 14.54 -16.33 5.20
N LYS A 68 13.82 -15.38 5.84
CA LYS A 68 13.89 -15.09 7.29
C LYS A 68 12.61 -14.39 7.73
N ASP A 69 12.32 -14.43 9.04
CA ASP A 69 11.22 -13.68 9.65
C ASP A 69 11.54 -12.19 9.62
N PHE A 70 11.23 -11.55 8.50
CA PHE A 70 11.36 -10.12 8.34
C PHE A 70 10.10 -9.41 8.84
N GLN A 71 10.30 -8.39 9.64
CA GLN A 71 9.30 -7.38 9.94
C GLN A 71 9.40 -6.26 8.91
N ILE A 72 8.35 -6.11 8.11
CA ILE A 72 8.17 -4.97 7.23
C ILE A 72 7.49 -3.87 8.04
N ASN A 73 8.09 -2.68 8.04
CA ASN A 73 7.48 -1.47 8.58
C ASN A 73 7.20 -0.50 7.44
N TYR A 74 5.94 -0.13 7.26
CA TYR A 74 5.49 0.82 6.27
C TYR A 74 4.94 2.07 6.96
N ALA A 75 5.53 3.23 6.69
CA ALA A 75 5.07 4.49 7.23
C ALA A 75 5.42 5.64 6.29
N LYS A 76 4.49 6.57 6.07
CA LYS A 76 4.71 7.78 5.26
C LYS A 76 5.38 7.49 3.91
N ASN A 77 4.92 6.45 3.22
CA ASN A 77 5.43 5.98 1.91
C ASN A 77 6.89 5.51 1.92
N SER A 78 7.39 5.14 3.09
CA SER A 78 8.68 4.50 3.23
C SER A 78 8.47 3.07 3.71
N LEU A 79 9.12 2.13 3.02
CA LEU A 79 9.19 0.73 3.40
C LEU A 79 10.57 0.50 4.05
N SER A 80 10.55 -0.18 5.19
CA SER A 80 11.78 -0.56 5.89
C SER A 80 11.65 -1.99 6.41
N ILE A 81 12.80 -2.67 6.49
CA ILE A 81 12.88 -4.09 6.86
C ILE A 81 13.87 -4.21 8.01
N ASP A 82 13.48 -4.87 9.11
CA ASP A 82 14.26 -5.26 10.32
C ASP A 82 15.35 -4.31 10.84
N THR A 83 16.39 -4.04 10.05
CA THR A 83 17.63 -3.35 10.44
C THR A 83 17.54 -1.83 10.34
N GLY A 84 16.34 -1.27 10.08
CA GLY A 84 16.15 0.17 9.94
C GLY A 84 16.69 0.77 8.65
N GLU A 85 17.16 -0.06 7.70
CA GLU A 85 17.44 0.42 6.33
C GLU A 85 16.10 0.82 5.69
N LYS A 86 15.91 2.12 5.49
CA LYS A 86 14.71 2.70 4.89
C LYS A 86 14.87 2.83 3.38
N LYS A 87 13.88 2.40 2.63
CA LYS A 87 13.71 2.76 1.22
C LYS A 87 12.43 3.56 1.07
N VAL A 88 12.56 4.76 0.52
CA VAL A 88 11.40 5.54 0.11
C VAL A 88 10.91 4.98 -1.21
N ILE A 89 9.67 4.49 -1.24
CA ILE A 89 9.04 4.04 -2.49
C ILE A 89 8.29 5.25 -3.02
N TYR A 90 8.95 6.01 -3.90
CA TYR A 90 8.32 7.18 -4.49
C TYR A 90 7.27 6.77 -5.51
N ASN A 91 6.26 7.62 -5.67
CA ASN A 91 5.34 7.63 -6.81
C ASN A 91 4.41 6.42 -6.95
N LYS A 92 4.23 5.61 -5.90
CA LYS A 92 3.28 4.48 -5.86
C LYS A 92 2.30 4.64 -4.71
N ILE A 93 1.05 4.24 -4.94
CA ILE A 93 0.01 4.24 -3.91
C ILE A 93 0.01 2.85 -3.26
N ILE A 94 0.62 2.75 -2.07
CA ILE A 94 0.74 1.49 -1.34
C ILE A 94 -0.13 1.52 -0.09
N ALA A 95 -1.06 0.57 0.01
CA ALA A 95 -1.79 0.25 1.23
C ALA A 95 -1.16 -0.95 1.92
N SER A 96 -0.77 -0.75 3.18
CA SER A 96 -0.14 -1.79 3.97
C SER A 96 -0.36 -1.51 5.45
N PRO A 97 -0.45 -2.56 6.29
CA PRO A 97 -0.31 -2.39 7.73
C PRO A 97 1.01 -1.69 8.06
N SER A 98 1.01 -0.91 9.13
CA SER A 98 2.19 -0.15 9.56
C SER A 98 3.36 -1.06 9.91
N LYS A 99 3.05 -2.25 10.46
CA LYS A 99 4.01 -3.29 10.83
C LYS A 99 3.39 -4.67 10.65
N PHE A 100 4.07 -5.55 9.95
CA PHE A 100 3.64 -6.95 9.80
C PHE A 100 4.83 -7.86 9.53
N LYS A 101 4.64 -9.14 9.88
CA LYS A 101 5.60 -10.22 9.67
C LYS A 101 5.03 -11.23 8.68
N GLY A 102 5.91 -11.94 8.01
CA GLY A 102 5.51 -13.00 7.08
C GLY A 102 4.90 -14.19 7.81
N LYS A 103 4.10 -15.01 7.11
CA LYS A 103 3.60 -16.27 7.63
C LYS A 103 4.65 -17.35 7.39
N ALA A 104 5.11 -18.04 8.43
CA ALA A 104 6.05 -19.14 8.26
C ALA A 104 5.45 -20.24 7.37
N ILE A 105 6.09 -20.54 6.23
CA ILE A 105 5.81 -21.70 5.37
C ILE A 105 6.74 -22.85 5.77
N SER A 106 8.00 -22.52 6.06
CA SER A 106 9.02 -23.45 6.52
C SER A 106 9.89 -22.79 7.58
N LYS A 107 10.84 -23.53 8.15
CA LYS A 107 11.75 -23.01 9.19
C LYS A 107 12.49 -21.73 8.76
N ASN A 108 12.72 -21.58 7.45
CA ASN A 108 13.50 -20.49 6.87
C ASN A 108 12.75 -19.74 5.75
N GLU A 109 11.43 -19.90 5.62
CA GLU A 109 10.68 -19.22 4.56
C GLU A 109 9.39 -18.64 5.09
N TYR A 110 9.17 -17.37 4.77
CA TYR A 110 8.06 -16.58 5.27
C TYR A 110 7.31 -15.95 4.09
N GLU A 111 6.00 -16.15 4.06
CA GLU A 111 5.11 -15.70 3.00
C GLU A 111 4.60 -14.28 3.22
N PHE A 112 4.63 -13.53 2.13
CA PHE A 112 4.03 -12.21 2.00
C PHE A 112 3.20 -12.19 0.72
N TYR A 113 2.29 -11.23 0.60
CA TYR A 113 1.50 -11.06 -0.60
C TYR A 113 1.56 -9.63 -1.13
N VAL A 114 1.44 -9.52 -2.45
CA VAL A 114 1.16 -8.29 -3.16
C VAL A 114 -0.09 -8.50 -4.00
N TRP A 115 -1.03 -7.60 -3.83
CA TRP A 115 -2.24 -7.53 -4.63
C TRP A 115 -2.34 -6.14 -5.24
N THR A 116 -2.83 -6.04 -6.47
CA THR A 116 -3.07 -4.76 -7.13
C THR A 116 -4.51 -4.61 -7.56
N TYR A 117 -4.97 -3.36 -7.46
CA TYR A 117 -6.32 -2.97 -7.78
C TYR A 117 -6.31 -1.60 -8.46
N PRO A 118 -7.08 -1.35 -9.53
CA PRO A 118 -7.09 -0.04 -10.16
C PRO A 118 -7.86 0.99 -9.31
N ILE A 119 -7.38 2.23 -9.31
CA ILE A 119 -8.16 3.36 -8.80
C ILE A 119 -8.76 4.08 -10.00
N LEU A 120 -10.09 4.06 -10.11
CA LEU A 120 -10.84 4.62 -11.23
C LEU A 120 -11.62 5.85 -10.74
N LEU A 121 -11.44 7.01 -11.39
CA LEU A 121 -12.26 8.21 -11.19
C LEU A 121 -11.98 9.32 -12.24
N PRO A 122 -12.85 9.56 -13.23
CA PRO A 122 -13.62 8.58 -14.01
C PRO A 122 -12.75 7.68 -14.90
N TYR A 123 -11.48 8.04 -15.07
CA TYR A 123 -10.46 7.26 -15.75
C TYR A 123 -9.54 6.61 -14.71
N GLN A 124 -8.69 5.69 -15.15
CA GLN A 124 -7.68 5.09 -14.29
C GLN A 124 -6.67 6.15 -13.83
N ILE A 125 -6.59 6.35 -12.52
CA ILE A 125 -5.69 7.33 -11.88
C ILE A 125 -4.31 6.72 -11.63
N ASP A 126 -4.30 5.53 -11.01
CA ASP A 126 -3.11 4.76 -10.68
C ASP A 126 -3.55 3.33 -10.32
N ASN A 127 -2.60 2.46 -10.02
CA ASN A 127 -2.86 1.18 -9.37
C ASN A 127 -2.57 1.30 -7.87
N LEU A 128 -3.55 0.92 -7.06
CA LEU A 128 -3.32 0.61 -5.66
C LEU A 128 -2.50 -0.68 -5.57
N ILE A 129 -1.44 -0.65 -4.76
CA ILE A 129 -0.67 -1.82 -4.38
C ILE A 129 -0.97 -2.14 -2.92
N ILE A 130 -1.51 -3.31 -2.66
CA ILE A 130 -1.81 -3.82 -1.33
C ILE A 130 -0.70 -4.79 -0.95
N LEU A 131 0.04 -4.46 0.10
CA LEU A 131 1.16 -5.25 0.60
C LEU A 131 0.83 -5.75 2.01
N GLY A 132 0.95 -7.06 2.24
CA GLY A 132 0.68 -7.65 3.55
C GLY A 132 1.23 -9.05 3.71
N SER A 133 0.73 -9.73 4.74
CA SER A 133 0.97 -11.16 4.98
C SER A 133 -0.28 -11.80 5.55
N SER A 134 -0.47 -13.08 5.26
CA SER A 134 -1.57 -13.90 5.81
C SER A 134 -1.47 -14.08 7.34
N ASN A 135 -0.33 -13.74 7.95
CA ASN A 135 -0.18 -13.66 9.40
C ASN A 135 -0.82 -12.41 10.02
N TYR A 136 -1.09 -11.37 9.23
CA TYR A 136 -1.84 -10.19 9.66
C TYR A 136 -3.29 -10.35 9.19
N GLY A 137 -4.25 -10.33 10.11
CA GLY A 137 -5.64 -10.51 9.73
C GLY A 137 -6.54 -9.32 10.02
N TYR A 138 -7.69 -9.40 9.36
CA TYR A 138 -8.68 -8.34 9.27
C TYR A 138 -10.01 -8.93 9.68
N LYS A 139 -10.62 -8.42 10.75
CA LYS A 139 -11.97 -8.79 11.12
C LYS A 139 -12.94 -7.80 10.48
N MET A 140 -13.57 -8.20 9.39
CA MET A 140 -14.60 -7.40 8.72
C MET A 140 -15.97 -7.74 9.30
N ARG A 141 -16.70 -6.70 9.72
CA ARG A 141 -18.06 -6.79 10.23
C ARG A 141 -18.96 -5.96 9.32
N TYR A 142 -20.00 -6.58 8.81
CA TYR A 142 -20.94 -5.97 7.88
C TYR A 142 -22.29 -5.81 8.58
N ASP A 143 -22.93 -4.67 8.42
CA ASP A 143 -24.31 -4.45 8.84
C ASP A 143 -25.34 -5.01 7.84
N ASN A 144 -24.93 -5.19 6.57
CA ASN A 144 -25.75 -5.71 5.49
C ASN A 144 -24.99 -6.79 4.67
N GLU A 145 -25.69 -7.80 4.13
CA GLU A 145 -25.10 -8.82 3.23
C GLU A 145 -24.74 -8.25 1.84
N GLU A 146 -25.39 -7.17 1.40
CA GLU A 146 -25.09 -6.52 0.12
C GLU A 146 -23.64 -6.05 0.03
N ILE A 147 -23.15 -5.33 1.05
CA ILE A 147 -21.77 -4.85 1.10
C ILE A 147 -20.75 -5.99 1.19
N LYS A 148 -21.10 -7.06 1.91
CA LYS A 148 -20.28 -8.26 1.99
C LYS A 148 -20.16 -8.92 0.62
N ASN A 149 -21.27 -9.08 -0.10
CA ASN A 149 -21.28 -9.62 -1.47
C ASN A 149 -20.58 -8.70 -2.47
N PHE A 150 -20.58 -7.39 -2.21
CA PHE A 150 -19.92 -6.41 -3.05
C PHE A 150 -18.39 -6.44 -2.90
N ILE A 151 -17.90 -6.63 -1.68
CA ILE A 151 -16.46 -6.58 -1.34
C ILE A 151 -15.78 -7.95 -1.44
N SER A 152 -16.40 -8.99 -0.89
CA SER A 152 -15.74 -10.29 -0.66
C SER A 152 -15.21 -10.99 -1.93
N PRO A 153 -15.87 -10.92 -3.10
CA PRO A 153 -15.39 -11.61 -4.30
C PRO A 153 -14.03 -11.13 -4.80
N ASP A 154 -13.67 -9.88 -4.50
CA ASP A 154 -12.42 -9.26 -4.96
C ASP A 154 -11.27 -9.46 -3.97
N ILE A 155 -11.55 -9.90 -2.73
CA ILE A 155 -10.52 -10.11 -1.71
C ILE A 155 -9.86 -11.47 -1.95
N PRO A 156 -8.53 -11.51 -2.18
CA PRO A 156 -7.84 -12.76 -2.41
C PRO A 156 -7.91 -13.70 -1.20
N SER A 157 -7.99 -15.00 -1.46
CA SER A 157 -8.13 -16.04 -0.41
C SER A 157 -6.95 -16.13 0.56
N PHE A 158 -5.78 -15.61 0.18
CA PHE A 158 -4.61 -15.51 1.07
C PHE A 158 -4.73 -14.42 2.13
N VAL A 159 -5.69 -13.50 2.01
CA VAL A 159 -5.96 -12.48 3.03
C VAL A 159 -6.69 -13.15 4.20
N ASN A 160 -6.12 -13.03 5.40
CA ASN A 160 -6.71 -13.64 6.59
C ASN A 160 -7.85 -12.76 7.13
N LEU A 161 -9.10 -13.16 6.86
CA LEU A 161 -10.30 -12.44 7.31
C LEU A 161 -10.82 -12.86 8.71
N ASN A 162 -10.09 -13.73 9.41
CA ASN A 162 -10.55 -14.35 10.66
C ASN A 162 -9.79 -13.89 11.91
N SER A 163 -8.75 -13.07 11.76
CA SER A 163 -7.96 -12.59 12.91
C SER A 163 -8.35 -11.16 13.33
N LYS A 164 -7.94 -10.78 14.56
CA LYS A 164 -8.41 -9.58 15.27
C LYS A 164 -7.39 -8.44 15.29
N GLU A 165 -6.34 -8.46 14.45
CA GLU A 165 -5.33 -7.38 14.46
C GLU A 165 -5.94 -6.03 14.06
N LYS A 166 -6.79 -6.02 13.02
CA LYS A 166 -7.55 -4.84 12.60
C LYS A 166 -9.03 -5.17 12.48
N GLU A 167 -9.90 -4.39 13.13
CA GLU A 167 -11.35 -4.55 13.00
C GLU A 167 -11.93 -3.45 12.10
N ILE A 168 -12.70 -3.85 11.09
CA ILE A 168 -13.39 -2.94 10.18
C ILE A 168 -14.88 -3.15 10.32
N TYR A 169 -15.61 -2.07 10.61
CA TYR A 169 -17.05 -2.05 10.64
C TYR A 169 -17.58 -1.28 9.43
N PHE A 170 -18.45 -1.93 8.66
CA PHE A 170 -19.15 -1.29 7.54
C PHE A 170 -20.55 -0.94 8.02
N THR A 171 -20.94 0.33 7.83
CA THR A 171 -22.26 0.84 8.18
C THR A 171 -22.89 1.63 7.03
N GLN A 172 -24.16 1.36 6.73
CA GLN A 172 -24.98 2.07 5.77
C GLN A 172 -25.55 3.38 6.36
N ALA A 173 -24.77 4.07 7.17
CA ALA A 173 -25.14 5.35 7.79
C ALA A 173 -24.40 6.51 7.12
N GLU A 174 -25.03 7.70 7.07
CA GLU A 174 -24.37 8.92 6.58
C GLU A 174 -23.30 9.46 7.55
N GLU A 175 -23.37 9.02 8.81
CA GLU A 175 -22.53 9.47 9.90
C GLU A 175 -21.66 8.35 10.47
N CYS A 176 -20.42 8.72 10.77
CA CYS A 176 -19.47 7.86 11.45
C CYS A 176 -19.97 7.53 12.86
N LEU A 177 -19.87 6.27 13.27
CA LEU A 177 -19.96 5.90 14.67
C LEU A 177 -18.77 6.51 15.41
N THR A 178 -19.05 7.36 16.39
CA THR A 178 -18.04 7.90 17.29
C THR A 178 -17.57 6.80 18.23
N THR A 179 -16.62 5.97 17.78
CA THR A 179 -16.04 4.93 18.61
C THR A 179 -14.71 5.41 19.19
N GLN A 180 -14.49 5.15 20.48
CA GLN A 180 -13.21 5.47 21.15
C GLN A 180 -12.15 4.37 20.98
N ASN A 181 -12.43 3.32 20.20
CA ASN A 181 -11.51 2.20 20.02
C ASN A 181 -10.55 2.49 18.86
N SER A 182 -9.26 2.69 19.17
CA SER A 182 -8.22 2.98 18.18
C SER A 182 -7.99 1.87 17.15
N ASN A 183 -8.44 0.65 17.42
CA ASN A 183 -8.26 -0.51 16.54
C ASN A 183 -9.49 -0.78 15.66
N LEU A 184 -10.55 0.01 15.84
CA LEU A 184 -11.77 -0.08 15.04
C LEU A 184 -11.76 1.01 13.96
N MET A 185 -11.81 0.59 12.71
CA MET A 185 -12.05 1.48 11.58
C MET A 185 -13.53 1.39 11.21
N ASP A 186 -14.20 2.53 11.17
CA ASP A 186 -15.60 2.60 10.76
C ASP A 186 -15.70 3.16 9.33
N ILE A 187 -16.53 2.52 8.51
CA ILE A 187 -16.72 2.84 7.10
C ILE A 187 -18.21 3.05 6.87
N ALA A 188 -18.57 4.33 6.78
CA ALA A 188 -19.89 4.78 6.35
C ALA A 188 -19.96 4.66 4.81
N TYR A 189 -20.88 3.87 4.28
CA TYR A 189 -20.93 3.58 2.85
C TYR A 189 -22.32 3.72 2.24
N THR A 190 -22.35 3.91 0.92
CA THR A 190 -23.53 3.84 0.08
C THR A 190 -23.16 3.11 -1.21
N ILE A 191 -24.04 2.21 -1.65
CA ILE A 191 -23.92 1.50 -2.94
C ILE A 191 -24.99 2.07 -3.87
N ASP A 192 -24.59 2.50 -5.06
CA ASP A 192 -25.48 3.02 -6.10
C ASP A 192 -24.97 2.56 -7.47
N ASN A 193 -25.81 1.86 -8.24
CA ASN A 193 -25.50 1.32 -9.57
C ASN A 193 -24.14 0.59 -9.65
N GLU A 194 -23.91 -0.39 -8.77
CA GLU A 194 -22.67 -1.18 -8.70
C GLU A 194 -21.41 -0.38 -8.33
N GLU A 195 -21.55 0.87 -7.94
CA GLU A 195 -20.46 1.69 -7.40
C GLU A 195 -20.64 1.90 -5.91
N ILE A 196 -19.52 1.98 -5.19
CA ILE A 196 -19.51 2.25 -3.76
C ILE A 196 -18.82 3.58 -3.48
N TYR A 197 -19.39 4.35 -2.58
CA TYR A 197 -18.81 5.60 -2.11
C TYR A 197 -19.19 5.84 -0.65
N GLY A 198 -18.54 6.81 -0.01
CA GLY A 198 -18.86 7.17 1.36
C GLY A 198 -17.67 7.77 2.09
N TYR A 199 -17.57 7.48 3.38
CA TYR A 199 -16.54 8.04 4.25
C TYR A 199 -15.86 6.98 5.10
N VAL A 200 -14.54 7.13 5.22
CA VAL A 200 -13.72 6.39 6.18
C VAL A 200 -13.54 7.25 7.41
N CYS A 201 -13.80 6.66 8.57
CA CYS A 201 -13.78 7.32 9.86
C CYS A 201 -12.63 6.72 10.70
N ASN A 202 -11.54 7.46 10.85
CA ASN A 202 -10.37 7.02 11.60
C ASN A 202 -9.86 8.14 12.51
N ASN A 203 -9.85 7.91 13.83
CA ASN A 203 -9.26 8.85 14.81
C ASN A 203 -9.72 10.31 14.66
N LYS A 204 -11.04 10.53 14.46
CA LYS A 204 -11.70 11.84 14.26
C LYS A 204 -11.53 12.47 12.87
N GLU A 205 -10.77 11.85 11.98
CA GLU A 205 -10.77 12.25 10.56
C GLU A 205 -11.88 11.50 9.81
N LYS A 206 -12.69 12.27 9.09
CA LYS A 206 -13.68 11.79 8.13
C LYS A 206 -13.12 12.07 6.73
N LEU A 207 -12.78 11.02 5.99
CA LEU A 207 -12.18 11.12 4.67
C LEU A 207 -13.08 10.47 3.62
N PRO A 208 -13.41 11.15 2.52
CA PRO A 208 -14.28 10.58 1.49
C PRO A 208 -13.54 9.48 0.73
N PHE A 209 -14.29 8.50 0.24
CA PHE A 209 -13.80 7.52 -0.71
C PHE A 209 -14.82 7.34 -1.85
N VAL A 210 -14.31 7.05 -3.04
CA VAL A 210 -15.11 6.73 -4.22
C VAL A 210 -14.50 5.51 -4.91
N GLY A 211 -15.31 4.49 -5.12
CA GLY A 211 -14.94 3.22 -5.72
C GLY A 211 -14.18 2.27 -4.79
N LYS A 212 -14.08 1.01 -5.23
CA LYS A 212 -13.42 -0.08 -4.50
C LYS A 212 -11.92 0.17 -4.28
N GLY A 213 -11.23 0.80 -5.23
CA GLY A 213 -9.80 1.11 -5.10
C GLY A 213 -9.50 2.00 -3.89
N MET A 214 -10.25 3.08 -3.68
CA MET A 214 -10.07 3.92 -2.50
C MET A 214 -10.49 3.20 -1.22
N LEU A 215 -11.59 2.43 -1.27
CA LEU A 215 -12.06 1.63 -0.14
C LEU A 215 -11.01 0.62 0.33
N TYR A 216 -10.45 -0.17 -0.58
CA TYR A 216 -9.40 -1.13 -0.25
C TYR A 216 -8.15 -0.45 0.29
N SER A 217 -7.82 0.74 -0.22
CA SER A 217 -6.70 1.49 0.33
C SER A 217 -6.93 1.87 1.80
N ALA A 218 -8.17 2.10 2.24
CA ALA A 218 -8.51 2.33 3.64
C ALA A 218 -8.51 1.04 4.46
N VAL A 219 -9.16 -0.02 3.95
CA VAL A 219 -9.27 -1.33 4.62
C VAL A 219 -7.89 -1.93 4.92
N PHE A 220 -6.96 -1.86 3.96
CA PHE A 220 -5.67 -2.52 4.05
C PHE A 220 -4.51 -1.60 4.47
N SER A 221 -4.79 -0.39 4.95
CA SER A 221 -3.76 0.51 5.48
C SER A 221 -4.04 0.99 6.91
N ASP A 222 -2.98 1.22 7.67
CA ASP A 222 -3.11 1.87 8.99
C ASP A 222 -3.12 3.41 8.87
N ASP A 223 -2.60 3.95 7.75
CA ASP A 223 -2.46 5.39 7.48
C ASP A 223 -3.19 5.79 6.20
N PHE A 224 -4.53 5.62 6.22
CA PHE A 224 -5.38 5.99 5.08
C PHE A 224 -5.28 7.49 4.75
N SER A 225 -5.07 8.36 5.75
CA SER A 225 -4.96 9.81 5.53
C SER A 225 -3.77 10.16 4.62
N SER A 226 -2.59 9.56 4.86
CA SER A 226 -1.43 9.73 3.97
C SER A 226 -1.69 9.17 2.56
N ILE A 227 -2.36 8.03 2.45
CA ILE A 227 -2.68 7.41 1.16
C ILE A 227 -3.69 8.23 0.38
N PHE A 228 -4.75 8.70 1.04
CA PHE A 228 -5.78 9.56 0.47
C PHE A 228 -5.17 10.83 -0.14
N ASN A 229 -4.25 11.50 0.58
CA ASN A 229 -3.56 12.68 0.05
C ASN A 229 -2.76 12.38 -1.22
N GLN A 230 -2.21 11.17 -1.37
CA GLN A 230 -1.53 10.75 -2.59
C GLN A 230 -2.51 10.48 -3.73
N ILE A 231 -3.62 9.80 -3.43
CA ILE A 231 -4.70 9.55 -4.39
C ILE A 231 -5.21 10.89 -4.93
N VAL A 232 -5.52 11.86 -4.06
CA VAL A 232 -5.95 13.22 -4.43
C VAL A 232 -4.90 13.91 -5.32
N LYS A 233 -3.63 13.88 -4.93
CA LYS A 233 -2.55 14.46 -5.73
C LYS A 233 -2.45 13.82 -7.12
N ARG A 234 -2.67 12.51 -7.22
CA ARG A 234 -2.71 11.79 -8.50
C ARG A 234 -3.93 12.15 -9.34
N ILE A 235 -5.11 12.23 -8.74
CA ILE A 235 -6.33 12.71 -9.40
C ILE A 235 -6.09 14.10 -9.99
N GLN A 236 -5.52 15.02 -9.21
CA GLN A 236 -5.21 16.38 -9.66
C GLN A 236 -4.24 16.40 -10.86
N LEU A 237 -3.19 15.57 -10.82
CA LEU A 237 -2.20 15.46 -11.88
C LEU A 237 -2.82 14.91 -13.17
N VAL A 238 -3.51 13.77 -13.09
CA VAL A 238 -4.10 13.10 -14.26
C VAL A 238 -5.20 13.97 -14.86
N SER A 239 -6.04 14.59 -14.02
CA SER A 239 -7.05 15.55 -14.48
C SER A 239 -6.43 16.76 -15.18
N GLN A 240 -5.30 17.26 -14.70
CA GLN A 240 -4.58 18.34 -15.38
C GLN A 240 -4.09 17.90 -16.77
N LEU A 241 -3.60 16.66 -16.93
CA LEU A 241 -3.16 16.15 -18.22
C LEU A 241 -4.33 16.09 -19.22
N HIS A 242 -5.48 15.56 -18.82
CA HIS A 242 -6.67 15.54 -19.68
C HIS A 242 -7.19 16.94 -20.01
N LEU A 243 -7.11 17.90 -19.09
CA LEU A 243 -7.45 19.30 -19.39
C LEU A 243 -6.52 19.91 -20.45
N GLU A 244 -5.21 19.62 -20.40
CA GLU A 244 -4.29 20.08 -21.45
C GLU A 244 -4.55 19.39 -22.79
N GLU A 245 -4.87 18.10 -22.78
CA GLU A 245 -5.26 17.35 -23.97
C GLU A 245 -6.53 17.94 -24.62
N ILE A 246 -7.57 18.22 -23.81
CA ILE A 246 -8.79 18.86 -24.28
C ILE A 246 -8.53 20.23 -24.91
N LYS A 247 -7.62 21.04 -24.35
CA LYS A 247 -7.27 22.35 -24.93
C LYS A 247 -6.75 22.21 -26.36
N ILE A 248 -5.99 21.16 -26.66
CA ILE A 248 -5.46 20.89 -28.01
C ILE A 248 -6.62 20.60 -28.98
N TYR A 249 -7.63 19.85 -28.55
CA TYR A 249 -8.78 19.46 -29.39
C TYR A 249 -9.95 20.45 -29.40
N SER A 250 -9.99 21.39 -28.44
CA SER A 250 -11.13 22.29 -28.16
C SER A 250 -11.64 23.12 -29.34
N LYS A 251 -10.82 23.35 -30.38
CA LYS A 251 -11.20 24.18 -31.54
C LYS A 251 -12.33 23.60 -32.40
N SER A 252 -12.57 22.29 -32.31
CA SER A 252 -13.45 21.59 -33.27
C SER A 252 -14.75 21.05 -32.68
N CYS A 253 -14.91 21.03 -31.35
CA CYS A 253 -16.02 20.35 -30.69
C CYS A 253 -16.53 21.11 -29.46
N THR A 254 -17.83 21.37 -29.40
CA THR A 254 -18.48 22.11 -28.31
C THR A 254 -18.53 21.31 -27.00
N GLN A 255 -18.55 19.97 -27.08
CA GLN A 255 -18.57 19.05 -25.93
C GLN A 255 -17.35 19.21 -25.01
N TYR A 256 -16.22 19.66 -25.53
CA TYR A 256 -15.01 19.88 -24.75
C TYR A 256 -15.15 20.99 -23.70
N SER A 257 -16.05 21.95 -23.90
CA SER A 257 -16.32 23.01 -22.92
C SER A 257 -16.97 22.45 -21.65
N GLU A 258 -17.97 21.59 -21.80
CA GLU A 258 -18.65 20.90 -20.71
C GLU A 258 -17.68 19.92 -20.02
N LEU A 259 -16.92 19.14 -20.80
CA LEU A 259 -15.93 18.20 -20.27
C LEU A 259 -14.85 18.91 -19.42
N THR A 260 -14.40 20.09 -19.87
CA THR A 260 -13.44 20.93 -19.13
C THR A 260 -13.98 21.33 -17.76
N LEU A 261 -15.26 21.72 -17.68
CA LEU A 261 -15.91 22.08 -16.41
C LEU A 261 -15.99 20.88 -15.47
N LEU A 262 -16.42 19.73 -15.97
CA LEU A 262 -16.58 18.52 -15.16
C LEU A 262 -15.23 17.98 -14.66
N ILE A 263 -14.20 17.90 -15.52
CA ILE A 263 -12.85 17.50 -15.11
C ILE A 263 -12.26 18.53 -14.13
N GLY A 264 -12.57 19.82 -14.29
CA GLY A 264 -12.22 20.86 -13.32
C GLY A 264 -12.78 20.58 -11.92
N LYS A 265 -14.01 20.06 -11.81
CA LYS A 265 -14.60 19.62 -10.55
C LYS A 265 -13.88 18.41 -9.97
N ILE A 266 -13.59 17.38 -10.76
CA ILE A 266 -12.82 16.20 -10.30
C ILE A 266 -11.41 16.60 -9.82
N LYS A 267 -10.73 17.50 -10.54
CA LYS A 267 -9.44 18.04 -10.13
C LYS A 267 -9.52 18.74 -8.76
N SER A 268 -10.66 19.32 -8.40
CA SER A 268 -10.85 19.99 -7.10
C SER A 268 -11.10 19.02 -5.93
N PHE A 269 -11.15 17.70 -6.18
CA PHE A 269 -11.36 16.67 -5.17
C PHE A 269 -10.37 16.80 -4.01
N ASN A 270 -10.89 16.76 -2.79
CA ASN A 270 -10.12 16.88 -1.55
C ASN A 270 -10.89 16.25 -0.38
N LYS A 271 -10.33 16.35 0.83
CA LYS A 271 -10.89 15.74 2.05
C LYS A 271 -12.28 16.25 2.45
N ASN A 272 -12.70 17.43 1.96
CA ASN A 272 -14.02 18.01 2.24
C ASN A 272 -15.02 17.78 1.12
N SER A 273 -14.62 17.08 0.04
CA SER A 273 -15.52 16.81 -1.09
C SER A 273 -16.62 15.84 -0.69
N ASN A 274 -17.84 16.08 -1.17
CA ASN A 274 -18.92 15.12 -1.08
C ASN A 274 -18.64 13.95 -2.07
N PRO A 275 -18.46 12.71 -1.60
CA PRO A 275 -18.16 11.57 -2.47
C PRO A 275 -19.29 11.28 -3.48
N GLU A 276 -20.54 11.58 -3.14
CA GLU A 276 -21.69 11.43 -4.05
C GLU A 276 -21.59 12.39 -5.24
N GLU A 277 -21.28 13.67 -5.00
CA GLU A 277 -21.13 14.68 -6.06
C GLU A 277 -19.96 14.31 -6.99
N ILE A 278 -18.89 13.77 -6.42
CA ILE A 278 -17.71 13.31 -7.16
C ILE A 278 -18.06 12.11 -8.05
N LEU A 279 -18.81 11.15 -7.53
CA LEU A 279 -19.30 10.01 -8.30
C LEU A 279 -20.26 10.44 -9.41
N ALA A 280 -21.22 11.31 -9.11
CA ALA A 280 -22.14 11.86 -10.09
C ALA A 280 -21.41 12.62 -11.21
N THR A 281 -20.38 13.39 -10.86
CA THR A 281 -19.51 14.07 -11.82
C THR A 281 -18.76 13.05 -12.67
N SER A 282 -18.19 11.99 -12.06
CA SER A 282 -17.52 10.89 -12.76
C SER A 282 -18.38 10.29 -13.87
N ARG A 283 -19.62 9.91 -13.52
CA ARG A 283 -20.61 9.35 -14.48
C ARG A 283 -20.95 10.31 -15.62
N GLN A 284 -21.05 11.61 -15.33
CA GLN A 284 -21.31 12.61 -16.37
C GLN A 284 -20.14 12.71 -17.37
N ILE A 285 -18.91 12.68 -16.87
CA ILE A 285 -17.71 12.69 -17.73
C ILE A 285 -17.68 11.43 -18.60
N GLU A 286 -17.92 10.24 -18.04
CA GLU A 286 -17.97 8.99 -18.81
C GLU A 286 -19.06 9.01 -19.88
N LYS A 287 -20.29 9.44 -19.51
CA LYS A 287 -21.40 9.57 -20.45
C LYS A 287 -21.11 10.56 -21.57
N LEU A 288 -20.46 11.68 -21.27
CA LEU A 288 -20.07 12.67 -22.26
C LEU A 288 -18.95 12.12 -23.16
N ASN A 289 -17.95 11.47 -22.58
CA ASN A 289 -16.84 10.85 -23.28
C ASN A 289 -17.29 9.75 -24.25
N ASN A 290 -18.23 8.90 -23.84
CA ASN A 290 -18.82 7.87 -24.70
C ASN A 290 -19.64 8.42 -25.87
N LYS A 291 -20.13 9.67 -25.77
CA LYS A 291 -20.82 10.35 -26.89
C LYS A 291 -19.84 10.98 -27.89
N MET A 292 -18.59 11.22 -27.48
CA MET A 292 -17.55 11.77 -28.35
C MET A 292 -17.07 10.67 -29.30
N THR A 293 -17.57 10.73 -30.53
CA THR A 293 -17.18 9.80 -31.60
C THR A 293 -16.86 10.58 -32.88
N GLY A 294 -16.02 10.00 -33.74
CA GLY A 294 -15.70 10.59 -35.05
C GLY A 294 -14.81 11.83 -34.97
N ARG A 295 -15.35 13.01 -35.30
CA ARG A 295 -14.59 14.27 -35.38
C ARG A 295 -14.20 14.84 -34.00
N CYS A 296 -14.83 14.35 -32.96
CA CYS A 296 -14.54 14.67 -31.57
C CYS A 296 -14.00 13.42 -30.91
N PRO A 297 -12.67 13.21 -30.85
CA PRO A 297 -12.10 12.04 -30.21
C PRO A 297 -12.43 12.01 -28.71
N SER A 298 -12.61 10.79 -28.18
CA SER A 298 -12.66 10.58 -26.73
C SER A 298 -11.30 10.95 -26.10
N VAL A 299 -11.34 11.39 -24.84
CA VAL A 299 -10.16 11.88 -24.11
C VAL A 299 -9.52 10.78 -23.26
N TYR A 300 -10.27 9.71 -22.99
CA TYR A 300 -9.80 8.52 -22.28
C TYR A 300 -10.67 7.30 -22.61
#